data_AF-A0AAD0YHZ9-F1
#
_entry.id   AF-A0AAD0YHZ9-F1
#
_cell.length_a   1.000
_cell.length_b   1.000
_cell.length_c   1.000
_cell.angle_alpha   90.00
_cell.angle_beta   90.00
_cell.angle_gamma   90.00
#
_symmetry.space_group_name_H-M   'P 1'
#
loop_
_entity.id
_entity.type
_entity.pdbx_description
1 polymer ?
#
loop_
_entity_poly.entity_id
_entity_poly.type
_entity_poly.pdbx_seq_one_letter_code
_entity_poly.pdbx_strand_id
1 'polypeptide(L)'
;MNNIIINKIKALGGNTDAVHPDQNFIENWKQIKFPHYLYDKDWDVYGIDQFYEANKELYQNQQDKFYEKLMSHYFSAHDSAYGQYFVKDWTFTPFKEGSEDQEEFEDLIDENYVQEVVGISKPEFFCIFYSYGYPDHYFICTQDPDQSNPTVYSTDHEVYFDELDNKGKFEEFLDWFMTKDEFLEVVKVYLAEKFGG
;
A
#
# COMPACT_ATOMS: atom_id res chain seq x y z
N MET A 1 -14.21 -9.95 -5.00
CA MET A 1 -13.13 -10.01 -3.98
C MET A 1 -13.43 -11.12 -2.97
N ASN A 2 -12.45 -11.95 -2.62
CA ASN A 2 -12.68 -13.06 -1.68
C ASN A 2 -12.82 -12.59 -0.21
N ASN A 3 -13.42 -13.43 0.65
CA ASN A 3 -13.67 -13.08 2.06
C ASN A 3 -12.39 -12.97 2.90
N ILE A 4 -11.31 -13.67 2.53
CA ILE A 4 -10.04 -13.61 3.26
C ILE A 4 -9.44 -12.21 3.11
N ILE A 5 -9.39 -11.70 1.88
CA ILE A 5 -8.95 -10.34 1.56
C ILE A 5 -9.78 -9.31 2.33
N ILE A 6 -11.12 -9.43 2.32
CA ILE A 6 -12.01 -8.51 3.06
C ILE A 6 -11.65 -8.49 4.55
N ASN A 7 -11.42 -9.66 5.16
CA ASN A 7 -11.05 -9.74 6.57
C ASN A 7 -9.66 -9.14 6.85
N LYS A 8 -8.68 -9.34 5.95
CA LYS A 8 -7.36 -8.72 6.08
C LYS A 8 -7.44 -7.20 5.99
N ILE A 9 -8.20 -6.66 5.03
CA ILE A 9 -8.43 -5.22 4.89
C ILE A 9 -9.07 -4.64 6.17
N LYS A 10 -10.06 -5.32 6.75
CA LYS A 10 -10.65 -4.91 8.04
C LYS A 10 -9.62 -4.90 9.17
N ALA A 11 -8.78 -5.93 9.26
CA ALA A 11 -7.73 -6.00 10.28
C ALA A 11 -6.70 -4.87 10.13
N LEU A 12 -6.41 -4.47 8.89
CA LEU A 12 -5.58 -3.32 8.55
C LEU A 12 -6.31 -1.97 8.72
N GLY A 13 -7.54 -1.94 9.24
CA GLY A 13 -8.29 -0.71 9.52
C GLY A 13 -9.05 -0.12 8.33
N GLY A 14 -9.14 -0.85 7.21
CA GLY A 14 -9.96 -0.46 6.06
C GLY A 14 -11.45 -0.70 6.28
N ASN A 15 -12.28 0.22 5.79
CA ASN A 15 -13.73 0.05 5.74
C ASN A 15 -14.13 -0.77 4.51
N THR A 16 -14.87 -1.87 4.71
CA THR A 16 -15.36 -2.74 3.63
C THR A 16 -16.89 -2.89 3.63
N ASP A 17 -17.64 -2.00 4.27
CA ASP A 17 -19.09 -2.14 4.45
C ASP A 17 -19.87 -2.12 3.13
N ALA A 18 -19.31 -1.44 2.12
CA ALA A 18 -19.88 -1.31 0.77
C ALA A 18 -19.35 -2.35 -0.23
N VAL A 19 -18.57 -3.35 0.22
CA VAL A 19 -18.08 -4.44 -0.62
C VAL A 19 -19.20 -5.46 -0.86
N HIS A 20 -19.37 -5.89 -2.11
CA HIS A 20 -20.40 -6.83 -2.54
C HIS A 20 -19.81 -8.04 -3.28
N PRO A 21 -20.33 -9.26 -3.04
CA PRO A 21 -19.81 -10.48 -3.66
C PRO A 21 -20.06 -10.53 -5.17
N ASP A 22 -21.08 -9.84 -5.67
CA ASP A 22 -21.46 -9.80 -7.08
C ASP A 22 -20.61 -8.82 -7.91
N GLN A 23 -19.75 -8.04 -7.26
CA GLN A 23 -18.84 -7.07 -7.89
C GLN A 23 -17.45 -7.66 -8.13
N ASN A 24 -16.79 -7.20 -9.20
CA ASN A 24 -15.41 -7.58 -9.48
C ASN A 24 -14.43 -6.95 -8.47
N PHE A 25 -13.13 -7.25 -8.60
CA PHE A 25 -12.13 -6.74 -7.66
C PHE A 25 -12.10 -5.20 -7.64
N ILE A 26 -12.01 -4.57 -8.82
CA ILE A 26 -11.83 -3.11 -8.96
C ILE A 26 -13.05 -2.37 -8.44
N GLU A 27 -14.25 -2.84 -8.76
CA GLU A 27 -15.50 -2.28 -8.26
C GLU A 27 -15.53 -2.29 -6.73
N ASN A 28 -15.17 -3.41 -6.11
CA ASN A 28 -15.08 -3.52 -4.67
C ASN A 28 -13.98 -2.63 -4.09
N TRP A 29 -12.79 -2.61 -4.71
CA TRP A 29 -11.66 -1.81 -4.23
C TRP A 29 -11.99 -0.31 -4.16
N LYS A 30 -12.69 0.23 -5.16
CA LYS A 30 -13.13 1.64 -5.17
C LYS A 30 -14.05 2.01 -4.01
N GLN A 31 -14.78 1.04 -3.46
CA GLN A 31 -15.66 1.22 -2.30
C GLN A 31 -14.91 1.16 -0.97
N ILE A 32 -13.71 0.57 -0.96
CA ILE A 32 -12.89 0.45 0.25
C ILE A 32 -12.25 1.79 0.54
N LYS A 33 -12.29 2.19 1.82
CA LYS A 33 -11.68 3.43 2.31
C LYS A 33 -10.79 3.11 3.49
N PHE A 34 -9.55 3.57 3.42
CA PHE A 34 -8.63 3.57 4.55
C PHE A 34 -8.57 4.98 5.12
N PRO A 35 -8.93 5.18 6.40
CA PRO A 35 -8.88 6.51 7.02
C PRO A 35 -7.44 6.92 7.41
N HIS A 36 -6.47 6.06 7.17
CA HIS A 36 -5.07 6.23 7.54
C HIS A 36 -4.17 5.48 6.55
N TYR A 37 -2.87 5.74 6.63
CA TYR A 37 -1.86 5.03 5.84
C TYR A 37 -1.57 3.64 6.41
N LEU A 38 -0.88 2.82 5.61
CA LEU A 38 -0.37 1.51 6.01
C LEU A 38 1.15 1.54 6.13
N TYR A 39 1.69 0.64 6.96
CA TYR A 39 3.14 0.48 7.15
C TYR A 39 3.46 -1.00 6.98
N ASP A 40 4.49 -1.32 6.21
CA ASP A 40 4.94 -2.69 6.04
C ASP A 40 5.69 -3.21 7.27
N LYS A 41 5.90 -4.51 7.34
CA LYS A 41 6.57 -5.20 8.45
C LYS A 41 8.09 -4.97 8.50
N ASP A 42 8.67 -4.49 7.40
CA ASP A 42 10.10 -4.17 7.29
C ASP A 42 10.37 -2.67 7.54
N TRP A 43 9.36 -1.93 8.01
CA TRP A 43 9.43 -0.49 8.26
C TRP A 43 10.52 -0.10 9.29
N ASP A 44 11.47 0.73 8.86
CA ASP A 44 12.62 1.21 9.66
C ASP A 44 12.27 2.31 10.69
N VAL A 45 11.09 2.26 11.30
CA VAL A 45 10.65 3.16 12.39
C VAL A 45 10.86 4.66 12.11
N TYR A 46 10.71 5.07 10.84
CA TYR A 46 10.98 6.43 10.38
C TYR A 46 10.23 7.49 11.22
N GLY A 47 10.96 8.49 11.72
CA GLY A 47 10.42 9.60 12.50
C GLY A 47 10.19 9.32 13.99
N ILE A 48 10.35 8.08 14.47
CA ILE A 48 10.06 7.72 15.87
C ILE A 48 10.99 8.45 16.84
N ASP A 49 12.28 8.59 16.52
CA ASP A 49 13.23 9.36 17.32
C ASP A 49 12.81 10.83 17.47
N GLN A 50 12.43 11.45 16.36
CA GLN A 50 11.99 12.85 16.35
C GLN A 50 10.70 13.02 17.16
N PHE A 51 9.76 12.09 17.01
CA PHE A 51 8.53 12.09 17.79
C PHE A 51 8.81 11.91 19.29
N TYR A 52 9.71 10.98 19.64
CA TYR A 52 10.14 10.74 21.02
C TYR A 52 10.73 12.00 21.63
N GLU A 53 11.74 12.62 21.00
CA GLU A 53 12.40 13.82 21.53
C GLU A 53 11.43 14.98 21.71
N ALA A 54 10.47 15.16 20.78
CA ALA A 54 9.44 16.18 20.89
C ALA A 54 8.39 15.91 21.99
N ASN A 55 8.30 14.68 22.50
CA ASN A 55 7.28 14.26 23.48
C ASN A 55 7.88 13.52 24.69
N LYS A 56 9.17 13.73 24.97
CA LYS A 56 9.92 12.96 25.98
C LYS A 56 9.32 13.06 27.39
N GLU A 57 8.86 14.25 27.79
CA GLU A 57 8.17 14.42 29.07
C GLU A 57 6.89 13.59 29.17
N LEU A 58 6.16 13.46 28.06
CA LEU A 58 4.94 12.65 28.01
C LEU A 58 5.30 11.17 28.10
N TYR A 59 6.36 10.73 27.41
CA TYR A 59 6.87 9.36 27.51
C TYR A 59 7.27 9.00 28.95
N GLN A 60 7.96 9.89 29.66
CA GLN A 60 8.44 9.62 31.01
C GLN A 60 7.33 9.63 32.07
N ASN A 61 6.35 10.51 31.93
CA ASN A 61 5.35 10.74 32.98
C ASN A 61 3.98 10.09 32.70
N GLN A 62 3.63 9.85 31.43
CA GLN A 62 2.30 9.42 30.99
C GLN A 62 2.39 8.57 29.70
N GLN A 63 3.02 7.39 29.79
CA GLN A 63 3.28 6.52 28.63
C GLN A 63 2.05 6.20 27.79
N ASP A 64 0.90 5.92 28.40
CA ASP A 64 -0.33 5.62 27.66
C ASP A 64 -0.71 6.78 26.73
N LYS A 65 -0.65 8.03 27.22
CA LYS A 65 -0.94 9.21 26.40
C LYS A 65 0.11 9.47 25.34
N PHE A 66 1.37 9.11 25.60
CA PHE A 66 2.41 9.18 24.58
C PHE A 66 2.07 8.27 23.40
N TYR A 67 1.74 7.01 23.67
CA TYR A 67 1.39 6.05 22.62
C TYR A 67 0.08 6.41 21.92
N GLU A 68 -0.95 6.88 22.64
CA GLU A 68 -2.17 7.40 22.01
C GLU A 68 -1.86 8.54 21.02
N LYS A 69 -1.02 9.50 21.44
CA LYS A 69 -0.62 10.62 20.60
C LYS A 69 0.21 10.16 19.39
N LEU A 70 1.11 9.20 19.59
CA LEU A 70 1.93 8.61 18.53
C LEU A 70 1.07 7.90 17.49
N MET A 71 0.14 7.05 17.94
CA MET A 71 -0.77 6.36 17.04
C MET A 71 -1.64 7.36 16.26
N SER A 72 -2.12 8.43 16.93
CA SER A 72 -2.87 9.48 16.24
C SER A 72 -2.02 10.23 15.20
N HIS A 73 -0.73 10.46 15.48
CA HIS A 73 0.19 11.09 14.55
C HIS A 73 0.42 10.25 13.29
N TYR A 74 0.83 8.98 13.43
CA TYR A 74 1.17 8.09 12.32
C TYR A 74 -0.04 7.58 11.52
N PHE A 75 -1.21 7.49 12.16
CA PHE A 75 -2.45 7.04 11.51
C PHE A 75 -3.43 8.20 11.24
N SER A 76 -2.89 9.39 10.99
CA SER A 76 -3.65 10.55 10.49
C SER A 76 -3.21 10.92 9.08
N ALA A 77 -4.04 11.68 8.37
CA ALA A 77 -3.67 12.24 7.08
C ALA A 77 -2.58 13.31 7.25
N HIS A 78 -1.42 13.12 6.63
CA HIS A 78 -0.27 14.03 6.69
C HIS A 78 0.66 13.86 5.49
N ASP A 79 1.43 14.92 5.18
CA ASP A 79 2.39 14.92 4.06
C ASP A 79 3.81 14.48 4.47
N SER A 80 4.03 14.08 5.72
CA SER A 80 5.34 13.61 6.19
C SER A 80 5.69 12.25 5.61
N ALA A 81 6.92 12.06 5.10
CA ALA A 81 7.41 10.77 4.62
C ALA A 81 7.94 9.91 5.78
N TYR A 82 7.09 9.02 6.29
CA TYR A 82 7.42 8.04 7.32
C TYR A 82 7.42 6.60 6.77
N GLY A 83 7.69 6.40 5.49
CA GLY A 83 7.70 5.05 4.88
C GLY A 83 6.30 4.42 4.75
N GLN A 84 5.27 5.25 4.66
CA GLN A 84 3.89 4.79 4.59
C GLN A 84 3.44 4.46 3.17
N TYR A 85 2.45 3.59 3.08
CA TYR A 85 1.75 3.22 1.84
C TYR A 85 0.39 3.92 1.80
N PHE A 86 0.08 4.42 0.61
CA PHE A 86 -1.13 5.13 0.28
C PHE A 86 -2.01 4.25 -0.59
N VAL A 87 -3.28 4.12 -0.22
CA VAL A 87 -4.28 3.45 -1.05
C VAL A 87 -4.65 4.35 -2.22
N LYS A 88 -4.70 3.77 -3.42
CA LYS A 88 -5.01 4.45 -4.68
C LYS A 88 -6.13 3.73 -5.42
N ASP A 89 -6.78 4.44 -6.33
CA ASP A 89 -7.89 3.94 -7.14
C ASP A 89 -7.87 4.47 -8.59
N TRP A 90 -6.66 4.61 -9.14
CA TRP A 90 -6.42 5.15 -10.47
C TRP A 90 -6.23 4.05 -11.51
N THR A 91 -6.79 4.24 -12.70
CA THR A 91 -6.63 3.32 -13.85
C THR A 91 -5.46 3.79 -14.71
N PHE A 92 -4.61 2.86 -15.12
CA PHE A 92 -3.48 3.12 -16.01
C PHE A 92 -3.60 2.26 -17.28
N THR A 93 -3.62 2.89 -18.46
CA THR A 93 -3.98 2.27 -19.75
C THR A 93 -2.94 2.47 -20.84
N PRO A 94 -1.66 2.13 -20.62
CA PRO A 94 -0.55 2.50 -21.51
C PRO A 94 -0.65 1.93 -22.93
N PHE A 95 -1.42 0.85 -23.14
CA PHE A 95 -1.54 0.19 -24.44
C PHE A 95 -2.90 0.40 -25.12
N LYS A 96 -3.75 1.28 -24.55
CA LYS A 96 -5.07 1.59 -25.08
C LYS A 96 -4.98 2.72 -26.09
N GLU A 97 -5.32 2.41 -27.34
CA GLU A 97 -5.25 3.36 -28.44
C GLU A 97 -6.05 4.65 -28.17
N GLY A 98 -5.38 5.80 -28.23
CA GLY A 98 -5.96 7.13 -28.00
C GLY A 98 -6.26 7.46 -26.53
N SER A 99 -5.62 6.77 -25.59
CA SER A 99 -5.66 7.14 -24.16
C SER A 99 -4.52 8.12 -23.82
N GLU A 100 -4.74 8.95 -22.80
CA GLU A 100 -3.72 9.88 -22.29
C GLU A 100 -2.44 9.12 -21.86
N ASP A 101 -2.61 7.98 -21.18
CA ASP A 101 -1.47 7.14 -20.76
C ASP A 101 -0.70 6.59 -21.97
N GLN A 102 -1.38 6.14 -23.02
CA GLN A 102 -0.68 5.68 -24.21
C GLN A 102 0.12 6.81 -24.85
N GLU A 103 -0.49 7.99 -25.05
CA GLU A 103 0.19 9.13 -25.67
C GLU A 103 1.39 9.61 -24.85
N GLU A 104 1.34 9.49 -23.51
CA GLU A 104 2.43 9.86 -22.62
C GLU A 104 3.56 8.82 -22.58
N PHE A 105 3.24 7.53 -22.69
CA PHE A 105 4.18 6.43 -22.40
C PHE A 105 4.53 5.54 -23.61
N GLU A 106 4.05 5.83 -24.83
CA GLU A 106 4.22 4.94 -26.00
C GLU A 106 5.67 4.58 -26.34
N ASP A 107 6.62 5.49 -26.12
CA ASP A 107 8.05 5.29 -26.39
C ASP A 107 8.85 4.92 -25.13
N LEU A 108 8.19 4.86 -23.97
CA LEU A 108 8.81 4.62 -22.66
C LEU A 108 8.59 3.19 -22.15
N ILE A 109 7.52 2.52 -22.60
CA ILE A 109 7.14 1.20 -22.09
C ILE A 109 7.27 0.15 -23.19
N ASP A 110 8.09 -0.87 -22.97
CA ASP A 110 8.16 -2.04 -23.87
C ASP A 110 6.93 -2.94 -23.70
N GLU A 111 5.97 -2.84 -24.63
CA GLU A 111 4.76 -3.67 -24.67
C GLU A 111 5.09 -5.18 -24.66
N ASN A 112 6.15 -5.63 -25.35
CA ASN A 112 6.46 -7.06 -25.40
C ASN A 112 6.94 -7.56 -24.04
N TYR A 113 7.80 -6.80 -23.37
CA TYR A 113 8.27 -7.12 -22.03
C TYR A 113 7.11 -7.20 -21.03
N VAL A 114 6.24 -6.18 -21.00
CA VAL A 114 5.10 -6.15 -20.07
C VAL A 114 4.13 -7.31 -20.34
N GLN A 115 3.85 -7.62 -21.61
CA GLN A 115 3.00 -8.76 -21.97
C GLN A 115 3.63 -10.11 -21.60
N GLU A 116 4.96 -10.25 -21.67
CA GLU A 116 5.66 -11.46 -21.25
C GLU A 116 5.54 -11.67 -19.73
N VAL A 117 5.73 -10.61 -18.94
CA VAL A 117 5.63 -10.66 -17.47
C VAL A 117 4.19 -10.93 -17.02
N VAL A 118 3.21 -10.24 -17.60
CA VAL A 118 1.80 -10.33 -17.18
C VAL A 118 1.07 -11.52 -17.81
N GLY A 119 1.52 -11.98 -18.99
CA GLY A 119 0.86 -13.04 -19.76
C GLY A 119 -0.46 -12.64 -20.40
N ILE A 120 -0.76 -11.34 -20.48
CA ILE A 120 -1.98 -10.76 -21.07
C ILE A 120 -1.56 -9.81 -22.19
N SER A 121 -2.26 -9.86 -23.32
CA SER A 121 -1.98 -8.93 -24.41
C SER A 121 -2.60 -7.56 -24.13
N LYS A 122 -1.81 -6.49 -24.34
CA LYS A 122 -2.17 -5.10 -24.05
C LYS A 122 -2.86 -4.92 -22.70
N PRO A 123 -2.20 -5.30 -21.59
CA PRO A 123 -2.82 -5.26 -20.28
C PRO A 123 -3.18 -3.83 -19.90
N GLU A 124 -4.36 -3.65 -19.32
CA GLU A 124 -4.68 -2.42 -18.60
C GLU A 124 -4.45 -2.67 -17.12
N PHE A 125 -4.03 -1.64 -16.41
CA PHE A 125 -3.67 -1.72 -15.00
C PHE A 125 -4.57 -0.84 -14.15
N PHE A 126 -4.64 -1.19 -12.88
CA PHE A 126 -5.31 -0.40 -11.87
C PHE A 126 -4.40 -0.29 -10.64
N CYS A 127 -3.99 0.93 -10.34
CA CYS A 127 -3.10 1.26 -9.23
C CYS A 127 -3.86 1.14 -7.92
N ILE A 128 -3.36 0.28 -7.04
CA ILE A 128 -3.96 -0.03 -5.74
C ILE A 128 -3.18 0.60 -4.58
N PHE A 129 -1.85 0.71 -4.71
CA PHE A 129 -1.02 1.36 -3.70
C PHE A 129 0.10 2.20 -4.32
N TYR A 130 0.51 3.20 -3.55
CA TYR A 130 1.68 4.03 -3.78
C TYR A 130 2.52 4.12 -2.49
N SER A 131 3.84 4.19 -2.59
CA SER A 131 4.75 4.44 -1.47
C SER A 131 5.81 5.48 -1.87
N TYR A 132 6.54 6.07 -0.92
CA TYR A 132 7.64 7.00 -1.25
C TYR A 132 8.99 6.30 -1.52
N GLY A 133 9.08 4.99 -1.31
CA GLY A 133 10.30 4.21 -1.50
C GLY A 133 10.23 3.36 -2.76
N TYR A 134 11.38 2.89 -3.25
CA TYR A 134 11.42 1.89 -4.32
C TYR A 134 11.01 0.50 -3.78
N PRO A 135 10.11 -0.24 -4.45
CA PRO A 135 9.25 0.20 -5.56
C PRO A 135 8.07 1.03 -5.06
N ASP A 136 7.66 2.00 -5.87
CA ASP A 136 6.80 3.10 -5.40
C ASP A 136 5.35 2.97 -5.88
N HIS A 137 5.06 2.17 -6.91
CA HIS A 137 3.69 1.91 -7.38
C HIS A 137 3.36 0.42 -7.44
N TYR A 138 2.11 0.10 -7.08
CA TYR A 138 1.58 -1.26 -7.05
C TYR A 138 0.27 -1.33 -7.82
N PHE A 139 0.22 -2.26 -8.77
CA PHE A 139 -0.86 -2.41 -9.74
C PHE A 139 -1.44 -3.82 -9.70
N ILE A 140 -2.67 -3.93 -10.17
CA ILE A 140 -3.24 -5.19 -10.65
C ILE A 140 -3.56 -5.06 -12.14
N CYS A 141 -3.57 -6.17 -12.87
CA CYS A 141 -4.10 -6.18 -14.23
C CYS A 141 -5.63 -6.24 -14.19
N THR A 142 -6.32 -5.37 -14.92
CA THR A 142 -7.79 -5.33 -14.92
C THR A 142 -8.39 -6.57 -15.56
N GLN A 143 -7.65 -7.21 -16.47
CA GLN A 143 -8.03 -8.45 -17.15
C GLN A 143 -7.47 -9.72 -16.45
N ASP A 144 -6.98 -9.63 -15.21
CA ASP A 144 -6.52 -10.81 -14.47
C ASP A 144 -7.65 -11.87 -14.40
N PRO A 145 -7.37 -13.14 -14.75
CA PRO A 145 -8.41 -14.18 -14.77
C PRO A 145 -9.01 -14.47 -13.39
N ASP A 146 -8.29 -14.17 -12.31
CA ASP A 146 -8.74 -14.31 -10.93
C ASP A 146 -9.16 -12.96 -10.33
N GLN A 147 -10.34 -12.51 -10.71
CA GLN A 147 -10.97 -11.30 -10.18
C GLN A 147 -11.36 -11.40 -8.68
N SER A 148 -11.14 -12.55 -8.03
CA SER A 148 -11.37 -12.71 -6.60
C SER A 148 -10.12 -12.37 -5.78
N ASN A 149 -8.94 -12.62 -6.35
CA ASN A 149 -7.62 -12.47 -5.77
C ASN A 149 -6.59 -12.22 -6.90
N PRO A 150 -6.54 -11.01 -7.47
CA PRO A 150 -5.68 -10.72 -8.61
C PRO A 150 -4.20 -10.76 -8.22
N THR A 151 -3.34 -10.88 -9.22
CA THR A 151 -1.89 -10.78 -9.07
C THR A 151 -1.51 -9.31 -8.91
N VAL A 152 -0.60 -9.04 -7.97
CA VAL A 152 -0.04 -7.70 -7.74
C VAL A 152 1.29 -7.59 -8.48
N TYR A 153 1.46 -6.47 -9.17
CA TYR A 153 2.71 -6.09 -9.81
C TYR A 153 3.21 -4.80 -9.19
N SER A 154 4.54 -4.61 -9.13
CA SER A 154 5.11 -3.32 -8.77
C SER A 154 6.09 -2.84 -9.82
N THR A 155 6.20 -1.52 -9.93
CA THR A 155 7.21 -0.83 -10.73
C THR A 155 7.67 0.40 -9.95
N ASP A 156 8.82 0.92 -10.33
CA ASP A 156 9.20 2.29 -10.01
C ASP A 156 8.59 3.28 -11.02
N HIS A 157 8.17 4.43 -10.54
CA HIS A 157 7.81 5.59 -11.35
C HIS A 157 8.98 6.19 -12.12
N GLU A 158 10.24 5.96 -11.72
CA GLU A 158 11.39 6.51 -12.44
C GLU A 158 11.71 5.74 -13.73
N VAL A 159 11.39 4.44 -13.78
CA VAL A 159 11.67 3.56 -14.92
C VAL A 159 10.42 3.01 -15.59
N TYR A 160 9.23 3.53 -15.25
CA TYR A 160 7.95 3.30 -15.94
C TYR A 160 7.78 1.91 -16.60
N PHE A 161 7.58 0.85 -15.82
CA PHE A 161 7.36 -0.52 -16.32
C PHE A 161 8.54 -1.17 -17.08
N ASP A 162 9.72 -0.56 -17.17
CA ASP A 162 10.96 -1.26 -17.57
C ASP A 162 11.38 -2.31 -16.51
N GLU A 163 10.95 -2.11 -15.26
CA GLU A 163 11.06 -3.10 -14.19
C GLU A 163 9.67 -3.41 -13.64
N LEU A 164 9.12 -4.56 -14.04
CA LEU A 164 7.82 -5.03 -13.59
C LEU A 164 7.96 -6.32 -12.78
N ASP A 165 7.83 -6.18 -11.46
CA ASP A 165 7.95 -7.30 -10.53
C ASP A 165 6.58 -7.90 -10.21
N ASN A 166 6.48 -9.22 -10.30
CA ASN A 166 5.33 -9.96 -9.77
C ASN A 166 5.48 -10.15 -8.25
N LYS A 167 4.56 -9.57 -7.47
CA LYS A 167 4.54 -9.66 -6.00
C LYS A 167 3.59 -10.73 -5.46
N GLY A 168 3.12 -11.62 -6.32
CA GLY A 168 2.21 -12.70 -5.96
C GLY A 168 0.76 -12.25 -5.86
N LYS A 169 -0.03 -13.00 -5.08
CA LYS A 169 -1.47 -12.76 -4.97
C LYS A 169 -1.78 -11.60 -4.04
N PHE A 170 -2.82 -10.82 -4.33
CA PHE A 170 -3.23 -9.70 -3.51
C PHE A 170 -3.45 -10.07 -2.04
N GLU A 171 -4.01 -11.26 -1.80
CA GLU A 171 -4.16 -11.82 -0.46
C GLU A 171 -2.83 -11.93 0.31
N GLU A 172 -1.77 -12.39 -0.35
CA GLU A 172 -0.43 -12.54 0.24
C GLU A 172 0.28 -11.20 0.36
N PHE A 173 0.10 -10.32 -0.63
CA PHE A 173 0.63 -8.96 -0.61
C PHE A 173 0.13 -8.18 0.62
N LEU A 174 -1.13 -8.37 1.02
CA LEU A 174 -1.66 -7.74 2.24
C LEU A 174 -0.95 -8.20 3.53
N ASP A 175 -0.28 -9.35 3.54
CA ASP A 175 0.47 -9.82 4.72
C ASP A 175 1.76 -9.04 4.96
N TRP A 176 2.17 -8.19 4.02
CA TRP A 176 3.30 -7.29 4.19
C TRP A 176 3.00 -6.21 5.21
N PHE A 177 1.74 -5.83 5.39
CA PHE A 177 1.35 -4.71 6.23
C PHE A 177 1.12 -5.11 7.68
N MET A 178 1.49 -4.20 8.58
CA MET A 178 1.18 -4.29 9.99
C MET A 178 -0.23 -3.79 10.29
N THR A 179 -0.91 -4.49 11.20
CA THR A 179 -2.03 -3.93 11.94
C THR A 179 -1.56 -2.81 12.89
N LYS A 180 -2.49 -2.00 13.40
CA LYS A 180 -2.17 -0.96 14.39
C LYS A 180 -1.51 -1.51 15.66
N ASP A 181 -1.89 -2.70 16.07
CA ASP A 181 -1.33 -3.34 17.27
C ASP A 181 0.09 -3.83 17.00
N GLU A 182 0.36 -4.44 15.84
CA GLU A 182 1.72 -4.82 15.42
C GLU A 182 2.63 -3.60 15.30
N PHE A 183 2.15 -2.53 14.66
CA PHE A 183 2.89 -1.27 14.56
C PHE A 183 3.26 -0.72 15.94
N LEU A 184 2.29 -0.68 16.87
CA LEU A 184 2.53 -0.20 18.23
C LEU A 184 3.57 -1.05 18.95
N GLU A 185 3.55 -2.37 18.76
CA GLU A 185 4.52 -3.27 19.37
C GLU A 185 5.94 -3.03 18.82
N VAL A 186 6.10 -2.88 17.50
CA VAL A 186 7.39 -2.52 16.88
C VAL A 186 7.96 -1.24 17.51
N VAL A 187 7.12 -0.20 17.64
CA VAL A 187 7.54 1.07 18.25
C VAL A 187 7.92 0.91 19.73
N LYS A 188 7.15 0.13 20.49
CA LYS A 188 7.45 -0.13 21.92
C LYS A 188 8.79 -0.84 22.09
N VAL A 189 9.02 -1.90 21.31
CA VAL A 189 10.28 -2.65 21.33
C VAL A 189 11.45 -1.73 21.01
N TYR A 190 11.35 -0.98 19.92
CA TYR A 190 12.39 -0.04 19.50
C TYR A 190 12.72 1.01 20.58
N LEU A 191 11.70 1.67 21.14
CA LEU A 191 11.90 2.68 22.18
C LEU A 191 12.46 2.09 23.48
N ALA A 192 12.06 0.87 23.85
CA ALA A 192 12.58 0.19 25.03
C ALA A 192 14.07 -0.18 24.85
N GLU A 193 14.46 -0.69 23.68
CA GLU A 193 15.86 -1.01 23.38
C GLU A 193 16.74 0.25 23.35
N LYS A 194 16.21 1.35 22.82
CA LYS A 194 16.98 2.59 22.64
C LYS A 194 17.02 3.48 23.88
N PHE A 195 15.94 3.55 24.65
CA PHE A 195 15.76 4.52 25.73
C PHE A 195 15.29 3.92 27.06
N GLY A 196 15.04 2.61 27.14
CA GLY A 196 14.49 1.92 28.32
C GLY A 196 15.49 1.67 29.47
N GLY A 197 16.42 2.60 29.69
CA GLY A 197 17.35 2.57 30.83
C GLY A 197 16.66 2.75 32.17
#